data_AF-A0A9D1QT39-F1
#
_entry.id   AF-A0A9D1QT39-F1
#
_cell.length_a   1.000
_cell.length_b   1.000
_cell.length_c   1.000
_cell.angle_alpha   90.00
_cell.angle_beta   90.00
_cell.angle_gamma   90.00
#
_symmetry.space_group_name_H-M   'P 1'
#
loop_
_entity.id
_entity.type
_entity.pdbx_description
1 polymer ?
#
loop_
_entity_poly.entity_id
_entity_poly.type
_entity_poly.pdbx_seq_one_letter_code
_entity_poly.pdbx_strand_id
1 'polypeptide(L)' 'MGNLLISEPPLQVLPSLAVKVGLNEAIVLQQFHYWLQRSNNIRDGYKWIYNSFPNWNKQFPFWGLNT' A
#
# COMPACT_ATOMS: atom_id res chain seq x y z
N MET A 1 -3.61 -25.63 -5.37
CA MET A 1 -4.35 -24.57 -4.65
C MET A 1 -3.51 -24.22 -3.44
N GLY A 2 -2.92 -23.02 -3.42
CA GLY A 2 -2.01 -22.60 -2.34
C GLY A 2 -2.76 -22.38 -1.03
N ASN A 3 -2.05 -22.48 0.10
CA ASN A 3 -2.56 -22.15 1.42
C ASN A 3 -3.21 -20.75 1.40
N LEU A 4 -4.53 -20.68 1.68
CA LEU A 4 -5.30 -19.44 1.79
C LEU A 4 -5.07 -18.71 3.13
N LEU A 5 -4.20 -19.27 3.96
CA LEU A 5 -3.84 -18.79 5.27
C LEU A 5 -2.50 -18.07 5.20
N ILE A 6 -2.19 -17.32 6.24
CA ILE A 6 -1.03 -16.42 6.32
C ILE A 6 0.26 -17.20 6.06
N SER A 7 0.79 -17.05 4.84
CA SER A 7 2.07 -17.62 4.39
C SER A 7 3.03 -16.55 3.88
N GLU A 8 2.57 -15.30 3.85
CA GLU A 8 3.30 -14.10 3.45
C GLU A 8 2.87 -12.90 4.32
N PRO A 9 3.64 -11.81 4.33
CA PRO A 9 3.27 -10.60 5.07
C PRO A 9 1.91 -10.07 4.62
N PRO A 10 0.92 -9.94 5.52
CA PRO A 10 -0.41 -9.51 5.13
C PRO A 10 -0.45 -8.02 4.80
N LEU A 11 -1.33 -7.66 3.87
CA LEU A 11 -1.70 -6.27 3.62
C LEU A 11 -2.64 -5.80 4.75
N GLN A 12 -2.14 -4.91 5.61
CA GLN A 12 -2.92 -4.39 6.73
C GLN A 12 -3.91 -3.31 6.25
N VAL A 13 -5.15 -3.35 6.72
CA VAL A 13 -6.15 -2.30 6.50
C VAL A 13 -6.99 -2.16 7.76
N LEU A 14 -7.23 -0.94 8.21
CA LEU A 14 -8.11 -0.67 9.35
C LEU A 14 -9.56 -0.53 8.88
N PRO A 15 -10.52 -1.31 9.41
CA PRO A 15 -11.93 -1.17 9.04
C PRO A 15 -12.48 0.24 9.31
N SER A 16 -12.08 0.85 10.42
CA SER A 16 -12.46 2.22 10.77
C SER A 16 -11.92 3.26 9.80
N LEU A 17 -10.78 3.00 9.16
CA LEU A 17 -10.25 3.84 8.08
C LEU A 17 -11.05 3.62 6.80
N ALA A 18 -11.28 2.36 6.41
CA ALA A 18 -12.07 2.02 5.23
C ALA A 18 -13.48 2.60 5.25
N VAL A 19 -14.13 2.66 6.43
CA VAL A 19 -15.43 3.33 6.61
C VAL A 19 -15.36 4.83 6.31
N LYS A 20 -14.23 5.49 6.59
CA LYS A 20 -14.08 6.93 6.42
C LYS A 20 -13.71 7.34 5.00
N VAL A 21 -12.90 6.54 4.30
CA VAL A 21 -12.29 6.95 3.02
C VAL A 21 -12.56 6.00 1.86
N GLY A 22 -13.16 4.83 2.11
CA GLY A 22 -13.29 3.75 1.13
C GLY A 22 -12.22 2.67 1.30
N LEU A 23 -12.51 1.44 0.84
CA LEU A 23 -11.62 0.29 1.02
C LEU A 23 -10.33 0.43 0.22
N ASN A 24 -10.42 0.81 -1.05
CA ASN A 24 -9.25 0.94 -1.94
C ASN A 24 -8.34 2.07 -1.47
N GLU A 25 -8.94 3.18 -1.08
CA GLU A 25 -8.26 4.37 -0.55
C GLU A 25 -7.56 4.03 0.76
N ALA A 26 -8.23 3.29 1.67
CA ALA A 26 -7.64 2.85 2.92
C ALA A 26 -6.45 1.91 2.70
N ILE A 27 -6.53 0.99 1.73
CA ILE A 27 -5.43 0.12 1.33
C ILE A 27 -4.21 0.96 0.89
N VAL A 28 -4.40 1.90 -0.05
CA VAL A 28 -3.32 2.73 -0.56
C VAL A 28 -2.72 3.59 0.56
N LEU A 29 -3.55 4.26 1.35
CA LEU A 29 -3.09 5.12 2.45
C LEU A 29 -2.28 4.34 3.49
N GLN A 30 -2.71 3.13 3.84
CA GLN A 30 -1.97 2.29 4.78
C GLN A 30 -0.60 1.88 4.21
N GLN A 31 -0.53 1.58 2.90
CA GLN A 31 0.74 1.27 2.25
C GLN A 31 1.66 2.49 2.15
N PHE A 32 1.12 3.68 1.88
CA PHE A 32 1.86 4.94 1.94
C PHE A 32 2.44 5.18 3.34
N HIS A 33 1.63 4.99 4.39
CA HIS A 33 2.08 5.10 5.77
C HIS A 33 3.24 4.15 6.07
N TYR A 34 3.14 2.88 5.67
CA TYR A 34 4.20 1.88 5.83
C TYR A 34 5.54 2.33 5.22
N TRP A 35 5.50 2.85 3.98
CA TRP A 35 6.69 3.32 3.28
C TRP A 35 7.24 4.62 3.85
N LEU A 36 6.37 5.56 4.25
CA LEU A 36 6.81 6.79 4.91
C LEU A 36 7.47 6.52 6.26
N GLN A 37 7.06 5.50 7.01
CA GLN A 37 7.80 5.12 8.22
C GLN A 37 9.23 4.65 7.91
N ARG A 38 9.45 4.02 6.75
CA ARG A 38 10.74 3.42 6.35
C ARG A 38 11.60 4.27 5.43
N SER A 39 11.04 5.31 4.84
CA SER A 39 11.79 6.18 3.94
C SER A 39 12.73 7.08 4.72
N ASN A 40 13.97 7.20 4.22
CA ASN A 40 14.94 8.19 4.67
C ASN A 40 15.06 9.35 3.66
N ASN A 41 14.20 9.38 2.65
CA ASN A 41 14.22 10.40 1.61
C ASN A 41 13.44 11.62 2.08
N ILE A 42 14.17 12.67 2.46
CA ILE A 42 13.62 13.96 2.89
C ILE A 42 13.94 14.99 1.80
N ARG A 43 12.92 15.70 1.32
CA ARG A 43 13.03 16.79 0.34
C ARG A 43 12.12 17.92 0.77
N ASP A 44 12.65 19.14 0.78
CA ASP A 44 11.94 20.35 1.19
C ASP A 44 11.31 20.25 2.59
N GLY A 45 11.96 19.51 3.50
CA GLY A 45 11.45 19.27 4.86
C GLY A 45 10.35 18.20 4.95
N TYR A 46 9.92 17.62 3.84
CA TYR A 46 8.92 16.56 3.80
C TYR A 46 9.55 15.21 3.53
N LYS A 47 8.96 14.14 4.07
CA LYS A 47 9.38 12.77 3.77
C LYS A 47 8.66 12.25 2.53
N TRP A 48 9.42 11.70 1.60
CA TRP A 48 8.93 11.23 0.29
C TRP A 48 9.11 9.73 0.12
N ILE A 49 8.24 9.11 -0.67
CA ILE A 49 8.40 7.73 -1.14
C ILE A 49 8.44 7.75 -2.67
N TYR A 50 9.29 6.91 -3.24
CA TYR A 50 9.39 6.77 -4.70
C TYR A 50 8.95 5.37 -5.08
N ASN A 51 7.90 5.28 -5.89
CA ASN A 51 7.47 4.05 -6.52
C ASN A 51 6.94 4.35 -7.92
N SER A 52 7.40 3.56 -8.90
CA SER A 52 6.82 3.56 -10.23
C SER A 52 5.47 2.84 -10.21
N PHE A 53 4.61 3.12 -11.19
CA PHE A 53 3.33 2.44 -11.31
C PHE A 53 3.45 0.90 -11.39
N PRO A 54 4.42 0.32 -12.14
CA PRO A 54 4.68 -1.13 -12.10
C PRO A 54 5.08 -1.66 -10.72
N ASN A 55 5.81 -0.88 -9.91
CA ASN A 55 6.18 -1.29 -8.55
C ASN A 55 4.99 -1.19 -7.58
N TRP A 56 4.05 -0.29 -7.83
CA TRP A 56 2.77 -0.28 -7.11
C TRP A 56 1.93 -1.50 -7.44
N ASN A 57 1.85 -1.89 -8.72
CA ASN A 57 1.10 -3.08 -9.12
C ASN A 57 1.66 -4.38 -8.50
N LYS A 58 2.98 -4.48 -8.28
CA LYS A 58 3.57 -5.61 -7.54
C LYS A 58 3.05 -5.73 -6.09
N GLN A 59 2.68 -4.62 -5.45
CA GLN A 59 2.11 -4.61 -4.10
C GLN A 59 0.59 -4.83 -4.12
N PHE A 60 -0.05 -4.49 -5.23
CA PHE A 60 -1.49 -4.63 -5.41
C PHE A 60 -1.81 -5.45 -6.68
N PRO A 61 -1.36 -6.71 -6.77
CA PRO A 61 -1.51 -7.52 -7.99
C PRO A 61 -2.98 -7.88 -8.28
N PHE A 62 -3.86 -7.70 -7.29
CA PHE A 62 -5.30 -7.88 -7.41
C PHE A 62 -6.03 -6.72 -8.10
N TRP A 63 -5.36 -5.58 -8.30
CA TRP A 63 -5.87 -4.51 -9.16
C TRP A 63 -5.29 -4.67 -10.57
N GLY A 64 -6.18 -4.70 -11.56
CA GLY A 64 -5.79 -4.79 -12.96
C GLY A 64 -5.00 -3.56 -13.40
N LEU A 65 -4.00 -3.78 -14.26
CA LEU A 65 -3.43 -2.71 -15.07
C LEU A 65 -4.42 -2.45 -16.21
N ASN A 66 -5.27 -1.43 -16.07
CA ASN A 66 -5.97 -0.90 -17.23
C ASN A 66 -4.93 -0.13 -18.06
N THR A 67 -4.27 -0.86 -18.97
CA THR A 67 -3.47 -0.29 -20.06
C THR A 67 -4.36 0.18 -21.19
#